data_AF-A0A8X6J9S2-F1
#
_entry.id   AF-A0A8X6J9S2-F1
#
_cell.length_a   1.000
_cell.length_b   1.000
_cell.length_c   1.000
_cell.angle_alpha   90.00
_cell.angle_beta   90.00
_cell.angle_gamma   90.00
#
_symmetry.space_group_name_H-M   'P 1'
#
loop_
_entity.id
_entity.type
_entity.pdbx_description
1 polymer ?
#
loop_
_entity_poly.entity_id
_entity_poly.type
_entity_poly.pdbx_seq_one_letter_code
_entity_poly.pdbx_strand_id
1 'polypeptide(L)'
;MSWLDEISLEQKEVMEELKRRTMHEMTPKTLEDESLFYRFCKARDFVLEDAEAMLRKHITWRVQFQVDSILTHYKPPEVVDKYTQFHFIGYDKEASVIRYVDYGNADLKGNDCNRSRNYKTVFSV
;
A
#
# COMPACT_ATOMS: atom_id res chain seq x y z
N MET A 1 -7.86 22.83 -4.21
CA MET A 1 -9.22 22.24 -4.22
C MET A 1 -9.08 20.93 -3.46
N SER A 2 -9.81 20.75 -2.36
CA SER A 2 -9.68 19.52 -1.58
C SER A 2 -10.40 18.40 -2.31
N TRP A 3 -9.85 17.19 -2.34
CA TRP A 3 -10.52 16.02 -2.93
C TRP A 3 -11.88 15.73 -2.27
N LEU A 4 -12.10 16.24 -1.05
CA LEU A 4 -13.36 16.20 -0.31
C LEU A 4 -14.46 17.10 -0.91
N ASP A 5 -14.09 18.14 -1.65
CA ASP A 5 -15.02 19.13 -2.22
C ASP A 5 -15.75 18.57 -3.46
N GLU A 6 -15.19 17.54 -4.10
CA GLU A 6 -15.71 16.93 -5.33
C GLU A 6 -16.62 15.72 -5.08
N ILE A 7 -16.84 15.34 -3.82
CA ILE A 7 -17.58 14.12 -3.44
C ILE A 7 -19.07 14.43 -3.27
N SER A 8 -19.93 13.67 -3.97
CA SER A 8 -21.39 13.78 -3.84
C SER A 8 -21.89 13.29 -2.47
N LEU A 9 -23.13 13.64 -2.10
CA LEU A 9 -23.70 13.18 -0.84
C LEU A 9 -23.81 11.63 -0.78
N GLU A 10 -24.28 11.01 -1.85
CA GLU A 10 -24.39 9.55 -1.97
C GLU A 10 -23.03 8.85 -1.79
N GLN A 11 -21.96 9.42 -2.36
CA GLN A 11 -20.61 8.90 -2.22
C GLN A 11 -20.10 8.99 -0.77
N LYS A 12 -20.44 10.08 -0.06
CA LYS A 12 -20.12 10.23 1.37
C LYS A 12 -20.85 9.19 2.23
N GLU A 13 -22.10 8.90 1.93
CA GLU A 13 -22.88 7.87 2.62
C GLU A 13 -22.25 6.49 2.46
N VAL A 14 -21.82 6.12 1.24
CA VAL A 14 -21.11 4.85 0.99
C VAL A 14 -19.80 4.78 1.79
N MET A 15 -19.04 5.88 1.85
CA MET A 15 -17.78 5.94 2.62
C MET A 15 -18.00 5.76 4.12
N GLU A 16 -18.99 6.44 4.69
CA GLU A 16 -19.31 6.32 6.12
C GLU A 16 -19.85 4.94 6.47
N GLU A 17 -20.67 4.35 5.60
CA GLU A 17 -21.15 2.98 5.79
C GLU A 17 -20.00 1.96 5.73
N LEU A 18 -19.10 2.08 4.76
CA LEU A 18 -17.90 1.23 4.68
C LEU A 18 -17.07 1.34 5.96
N LYS A 19 -16.81 2.57 6.42
CA LYS A 19 -16.08 2.85 7.65
C LYS A 19 -16.74 2.20 8.85
N ARG A 20 -18.06 2.38 9.00
CA ARG A 20 -18.84 1.78 10.09
C ARG A 20 -18.71 0.25 10.11
N ARG A 21 -18.75 -0.39 8.94
CA ARG A 21 -18.66 -1.86 8.83
C ARG A 21 -17.27 -2.41 9.16
N THR A 22 -16.19 -1.70 8.82
CA THR A 22 -14.84 -2.30 8.90
C THR A 22 -13.93 -1.69 9.96
N MET A 23 -14.25 -0.53 10.55
CA MET A 23 -13.30 0.20 11.44
C MET A 23 -12.80 -0.62 12.64
N HIS A 24 -13.61 -1.54 13.14
CA HIS A 24 -13.29 -2.38 14.30
C HIS A 24 -12.25 -3.47 14.01
N GLU A 25 -11.97 -3.75 12.73
CA GLU A 25 -11.00 -4.75 12.28
C GLU A 25 -9.63 -4.13 11.98
N MET A 26 -9.48 -2.82 12.18
CA MET A 26 -8.34 -2.03 11.72
C MET A 26 -7.49 -1.54 12.89
N THR A 27 -6.19 -1.38 12.65
CA THR A 27 -5.28 -0.79 13.63
C THR A 27 -5.45 0.74 13.67
N PRO A 28 -5.21 1.40 14.83
CA PRO A 28 -5.26 2.86 14.94
C PRO A 28 -4.41 3.56 13.88
N LYS A 29 -3.21 3.02 13.61
CA LYS A 29 -2.30 3.52 12.58
C LYS A 29 -2.88 3.50 11.17
N THR A 30 -3.74 2.53 10.85
CA THR A 30 -4.39 2.48 9.53
C THR A 30 -5.53 3.50 9.45
N LEU A 31 -6.17 3.81 10.59
CA LEU A 31 -7.25 4.80 10.68
C LEU A 31 -6.77 6.25 10.68
N GLU A 32 -5.46 6.50 10.83
CA GLU A 32 -4.84 7.82 10.67
C GLU A 32 -4.90 8.33 9.22
N ASP A 33 -5.04 7.45 8.22
CA ASP A 33 -5.18 7.82 6.82
C ASP A 33 -6.62 8.23 6.49
N GLU A 34 -6.87 9.55 6.47
CA GLU A 34 -8.16 10.14 6.13
C GLU A 34 -8.66 9.77 4.72
N SER A 35 -7.74 9.47 3.79
CA SER A 35 -8.09 9.12 2.41
C SER A 35 -8.47 7.65 2.24
N LEU A 36 -8.25 6.81 3.26
CA LEU A 36 -8.32 5.36 3.14
C LEU A 36 -9.66 4.90 2.54
N PHE A 37 -10.78 5.20 3.21
CA PHE A 37 -12.10 4.75 2.78
C PHE A 37 -12.45 5.31 1.40
N TYR A 38 -12.09 6.57 1.14
CA TYR A 38 -12.27 7.18 -0.18
C TYR A 38 -11.54 6.38 -1.27
N ARG A 39 -10.27 6.01 -1.07
CA ARG A 39 -9.49 5.28 -2.08
C ARG A 39 -10.09 3.92 -2.41
N PHE A 40 -10.60 3.19 -1.42
CA PHE A 40 -11.23 1.89 -1.64
C PHE A 40 -12.60 2.01 -2.30
N CYS A 41 -13.44 2.96 -1.87
CA CYS A 41 -14.70 3.25 -2.54
C CYS A 41 -14.47 3.69 -4.00
N LYS A 42 -13.55 4.64 -4.22
CA LYS A 42 -13.24 5.16 -5.55
C LYS A 42 -12.70 4.09 -6.49
N ALA A 43 -11.89 3.15 -5.99
CA ALA A 43 -11.36 2.04 -6.78
C ALA A 43 -12.42 1.01 -7.22
N ARG A 44 -13.64 1.08 -6.67
CA ARG A 44 -14.78 0.20 -6.98
C ARG A 44 -16.01 1.00 -7.37
N ASP A 45 -15.82 2.20 -7.91
CA ASP A 45 -16.90 3.07 -8.38
C ASP A 45 -18.02 3.30 -7.34
N PHE A 46 -17.65 3.32 -6.06
CA PHE A 46 -18.54 3.44 -4.91
C PHE A 46 -19.57 2.30 -4.76
N VAL A 47 -19.30 1.12 -5.33
CA VAL A 47 -20.03 -0.11 -5.03
C VAL A 47 -19.57 -0.64 -3.67
N LEU A 48 -20.43 -0.47 -2.66
CA LEU A 48 -20.11 -0.75 -1.25
C LEU A 48 -19.56 -2.16 -1.01
N GLU A 49 -20.25 -3.19 -1.52
CA GLU A 49 -19.88 -4.59 -1.29
C GLU A 49 -18.51 -4.94 -1.88
N ASP A 50 -18.19 -4.41 -3.06
CA ASP A 50 -16.90 -4.62 -3.72
C ASP A 50 -15.77 -3.87 -3.00
N ALA A 51 -16.05 -2.65 -2.53
CA ALA A 51 -15.11 -1.86 -1.74
C ALA A 51 -14.81 -2.55 -0.40
N GLU A 52 -15.84 -3.06 0.28
CA GLU A 52 -15.70 -3.82 1.52
C GLU A 52 -14.88 -5.10 1.31
N ALA A 53 -15.21 -5.88 0.27
CA ALA A 53 -14.46 -7.10 -0.06
C ALA A 53 -12.98 -6.80 -0.35
N MET A 54 -12.68 -5.69 -1.03
CA MET A 54 -11.31 -5.26 -1.30
C MET A 54 -10.59 -4.80 -0.01
N LEU A 55 -11.27 -4.04 0.85
CA LEU A 55 -10.70 -3.52 2.08
C LEU A 55 -10.40 -4.64 3.09
N ARG A 56 -11.30 -5.62 3.24
CA ARG A 56 -11.07 -6.79 4.11
C ARG A 56 -9.86 -7.61 3.65
N LYS A 57 -9.72 -7.83 2.34
CA LYS A 57 -8.52 -8.46 1.76
C LYS A 57 -7.25 -7.65 2.06
N HIS A 58 -7.33 -6.32 1.99
CA HIS A 58 -6.22 -5.44 2.34
C HIS A 58 -5.85 -5.58 3.83
N ILE A 59 -6.82 -5.57 4.75
CA ILE A 59 -6.59 -5.75 6.19
C ILE A 59 -5.89 -7.10 6.45
N THR A 60 -6.42 -8.19 5.88
CA THR A 60 -5.79 -9.52 6.02
C THR A 60 -4.36 -9.52 5.51
N TRP A 61 -4.10 -8.93 4.34
CA TRP A 61 -2.74 -8.83 3.78
C TRP A 61 -1.80 -8.03 4.69
N ARG A 62 -2.25 -6.91 5.27
CA ARG A 62 -1.43 -6.11 6.18
C ARG A 62 -0.98 -6.90 7.40
N VAL A 63 -1.90 -7.69 7.98
CA VAL A 63 -1.61 -8.56 9.14
C VAL A 63 -0.64 -9.67 8.74
N GLN A 64 -0.91 -10.36 7.63
CA GLN A 64 -0.07 -11.47 7.13
C GLN A 64 1.38 -11.05 6.89
N PHE A 65 1.59 -9.85 6.35
CA PHE A 65 2.92 -9.34 6.01
C PHE A 65 3.49 -8.34 7.03
N GLN A 66 2.84 -8.22 8.20
CA GLN A 66 3.27 -7.34 9.30
C GLN A 66 3.59 -5.90 8.85
N VAL A 67 2.76 -5.36 7.95
CA VAL A 67 3.04 -4.11 7.23
C VAL A 67 3.17 -2.93 8.20
N ASP A 68 2.44 -2.94 9.32
CA ASP A 68 2.45 -1.84 10.29
C ASP A 68 3.83 -1.63 10.94
N SER A 69 4.64 -2.69 11.05
CA SER A 69 5.98 -2.66 11.64
C SER A 69 7.10 -2.80 10.61
N ILE A 70 6.81 -2.84 9.30
CA ILE A 70 7.80 -3.13 8.26
C ILE A 70 9.01 -2.20 8.29
N LEU A 71 8.79 -0.91 8.61
CA LEU A 71 9.86 0.08 8.67
C LEU A 71 10.87 -0.15 9.82
N THR A 72 10.51 -0.94 10.84
CA THR A 72 11.37 -1.19 12.00
C THR A 72 12.01 -2.58 11.97
N HIS A 73 11.29 -3.61 11.53
CA HIS A 73 11.80 -4.98 11.59
C HIS A 73 12.48 -5.44 10.30
N TYR A 74 12.10 -4.89 9.14
CA TYR A 74 12.63 -5.35 7.86
C TYR A 74 13.92 -4.61 7.51
N LYS A 75 15.01 -5.37 7.38
CA LYS A 75 16.25 -4.90 6.77
C LYS A 75 16.38 -5.49 5.37
N PRO A 76 16.42 -4.68 4.31
CA PRO A 76 16.59 -5.21 2.96
C PRO A 76 17.92 -5.97 2.85
N PRO A 77 17.95 -7.11 2.15
CA PRO A 77 19.21 -7.78 1.80
C PRO A 77 20.11 -6.84 0.98
N GLU A 78 21.42 -7.02 1.10
CA GLU A 78 22.42 -6.17 0.44
C GLU A 78 22.16 -5.99 -1.07
N VAL A 79 21.72 -7.04 -1.77
CA VAL A 79 21.42 -6.97 -3.20
C VAL A 79 20.28 -6.02 -3.51
N VAL A 80 19.24 -6.00 -2.67
CA VAL A 80 18.08 -5.13 -2.86
C VAL A 80 18.49 -3.70 -2.56
N ASP A 81 19.26 -3.49 -1.49
CA ASP A 81 19.73 -2.17 -1.09
C ASP A 81 20.65 -1.53 -2.14
N LYS A 82 21.58 -2.30 -2.72
CA LYS A 82 22.55 -1.79 -3.70
C LYS A 82 22.04 -1.72 -5.14
N TYR A 83 21.15 -2.62 -5.53
CA TYR A 83 20.74 -2.80 -6.93
C TYR A 83 19.24 -2.55 -7.16
N THR A 84 18.54 -1.95 -6.18
CA THR A 84 17.16 -1.50 -6.41
C THR A 84 17.13 -0.45 -7.52
N GLN A 85 16.20 -0.62 -8.44
CA GLN A 85 15.92 0.33 -9.51
C GLN A 85 14.97 1.46 -9.06
N PHE A 86 14.34 1.32 -7.88
CA PHE A 86 13.32 2.24 -7.37
C PHE A 86 13.96 3.31 -6.48
N HIS A 87 13.79 4.58 -6.86
CA HIS A 87 14.39 5.71 -6.15
C HIS A 87 13.36 6.83 -5.91
N PHE A 88 13.49 7.54 -4.78
CA PHE A 88 12.77 8.78 -4.52
C PHE A 88 13.70 9.96 -4.80
N ILE A 89 13.33 10.85 -5.72
CA ILE A 89 14.23 11.91 -6.23
C ILE A 89 13.76 13.34 -5.94
N GLY A 90 12.68 13.50 -5.17
CA GLY A 90 12.16 14.81 -4.77
C GLY A 90 10.64 14.90 -4.85
N TYR A 91 10.15 16.11 -5.03
CA TYR A 91 8.73 16.45 -5.09
C TYR A 91 8.42 17.21 -6.38
N ASP A 92 7.20 17.03 -6.90
CA ASP A 92 6.70 17.82 -8.02
C ASP A 92 6.16 19.20 -7.58
N LYS A 93 5.54 19.92 -8.52
CA LYS A 93 4.98 21.26 -8.27
C LYS A 93 3.80 21.26 -7.30
N GLU A 94 3.16 20.11 -7.09
CA GLU A 94 2.01 19.91 -6.21
C GLU A 94 2.42 19.22 -4.91
N ALA A 95 3.74 19.13 -4.65
CA ALA A 95 4.34 18.46 -3.50
C ALA A 95 4.09 16.95 -3.43
N SER A 96 3.76 16.30 -4.56
CA SER A 96 3.71 14.84 -4.64
C SER A 96 5.11 14.25 -4.77
N VAL A 97 5.37 13.14 -4.06
CA VAL A 97 6.66 12.45 -4.09
C VAL A 97 6.92 11.84 -5.47
N ILE A 98 8.07 12.14 -6.06
CA ILE A 98 8.49 11.58 -7.35
C ILE A 98 9.24 10.26 -7.13
N ARG A 99 8.75 9.20 -7.78
CA ARG A 99 9.43 7.91 -7.88
C ARG A 99 10.06 7.73 -9.26
N TYR A 100 11.37 7.56 -9.30
CA TYR A 100 12.14 7.24 -10.50
C TYR A 100 12.45 5.74 -10.54
N VAL A 101 12.26 5.12 -11.71
CA VAL A 101 12.51 3.69 -11.91
C VAL A 101 13.32 3.48 -13.19
N ASP A 102 14.56 3.00 -13.03
CA ASP A 102 15.44 2.70 -14.16
C ASP A 102 15.29 1.23 -14.59
N TYR A 103 14.24 0.96 -15.38
CA TYR A 103 14.01 -0.38 -15.93
C TYR A 103 15.05 -0.79 -16.97
N GLY A 104 15.73 0.15 -17.62
CA GLY A 104 16.69 -0.15 -18.69
C GLY A 104 17.96 -0.80 -18.17
N ASN A 105 18.42 -0.38 -16.98
CA ASN A 105 19.62 -0.92 -16.34
C ASN A 105 19.33 -2.00 -15.29
N ALA A 106 18.08 -2.43 -15.16
CA ALA A 106 17.69 -3.40 -14.15
C ALA A 106 18.16 -4.82 -14.48
N ASP A 107 19.07 -5.39 -13.68
CA ASP A 107 19.42 -6.81 -13.74
C ASP A 107 18.33 -7.66 -13.08
N LEU A 108 17.21 -7.86 -13.79
CA LEU A 108 16.08 -8.64 -13.32
C LEU A 108 16.47 -10.10 -13.01
N LYS A 109 17.41 -10.67 -13.78
CA LYS A 109 17.85 -12.06 -13.61
C LYS A 109 18.70 -12.21 -12.35
N GLY A 110 19.66 -11.31 -12.12
CA GLY A 110 20.48 -11.30 -10.91
C GLY A 110 19.65 -11.11 -9.64
N ASN A 111 18.68 -10.19 -9.70
CA ASN A 111 17.74 -9.95 -8.61
C ASN A 111 16.90 -11.20 -8.27
N ASP A 112 16.37 -11.90 -9.28
CA ASP A 112 15.53 -13.08 -9.07
C ASP A 112 16.34 -14.30 -8.59
N CYS A 113 17.54 -14.50 -9.15
CA CYS A 113 18.44 -15.59 -8.73
C CYS A 113 18.87 -15.45 -7.26
N ASN A 114 19.11 -14.22 -6.78
CA ASN A 114 19.43 -13.99 -5.37
C ASN A 114 18.20 -14.10 -4.45
N ARG A 115 17.01 -13.76 -4.97
CA ARG A 115 15.74 -13.99 -4.29
C ARG A 115 15.56 -15.48 -3.95
N SER A 116 15.75 -16.38 -4.92
CA SER A 116 15.59 -17.83 -4.71
C SER A 116 16.49 -18.45 -3.62
N ARG A 117 17.66 -17.83 -3.34
CA ARG A 117 18.61 -18.29 -2.31
C ARG A 117 18.25 -17.83 -0.91
N ASN A 118 17.74 -16.60 -0.76
CA ASN A 118 17.42 -16.02 0.55
C ASN A 118 16.07 -16.47 1.11
N TYR A 119 15.09 -16.83 0.25
CA TYR A 119 13.80 -17.38 0.71
C TYR A 119 13.94 -18.75 1.39
N LYS A 120 14.99 -19.53 1.09
CA LYS A 120 15.26 -20.80 1.77
C LYS A 120 15.64 -20.63 3.26
N THR A 121 16.07 -19.44 3.66
CA THR A 121 16.52 -19.15 5.04
C THR A 121 15.44 -18.47 5.88
N VAL A 122 14.44 -17.83 5.25
CA VAL A 122 13.40 -17.05 5.96
C VAL A 122 12.14 -17.88 6.26
N PHE A 123 11.89 -18.97 5.53
CA PHE A 123 10.75 -19.87 5.74
C PHE A 123 11.13 -21.22 6.36
N SER A 124 12.37 -21.36 6.86
CA SER A 124 12.81 -22.51 7.65
C SER A 124 12.92 -22.13 9.13
N VAL A 125 11.77 -21.92 9.78
CA VAL A 125 11.62 -22.05 11.23
C VAL A 125 10.27 -22.71 11.49
#